data_AF-A0AA95IDQ1-F1
#
_entry.id   AF-A0AA95IDQ1-F1
#
_cell.length_a   1.000
_cell.length_b   1.000
_cell.length_c   1.000
_cell.angle_alpha   90.00
_cell.angle_beta   90.00
_cell.angle_gamma   90.00
#
_symmetry.space_group_name_H-M   'P 1'
#
loop_
_entity.id
_entity.type
_entity.pdbx_description
1 polymer ?
#
loop_
_entity_poly.entity_id
_entity_poly.type
_entity_poly.pdbx_seq_one_letter_code
_entity_poly.pdbx_strand_id
1 'polypeptide(L)' 'MKPKTIPWTFKNWIANFNGVDLPIGDLAQDISRDPNFPDSEDREELRSYLSSKAKHHAVIETFETVWDFYQASR' A
#
# COMPACT_ATOMS: atom_id res chain seq x y z
N MET A 1 -1.88 -27.03 16.74
CA MET A 1 -2.26 -26.08 15.68
C MET A 1 -1.01 -25.30 15.28
N LYS A 2 -0.60 -25.31 14.01
CA LYS A 2 0.48 -24.43 13.57
C LYS A 2 -0.07 -22.99 13.54
N PRO A 3 0.66 -21.98 14.05
CA PRO A 3 0.23 -20.60 13.92
C PRO A 3 0.07 -20.28 12.44
N LYS A 4 -1.08 -19.72 12.06
CA LYS A 4 -1.31 -19.17 10.73
C LYS A 4 -0.36 -17.99 10.60
N THR A 5 0.74 -18.14 9.88
CA THR A 5 1.55 -16.99 9.48
C THR A 5 0.69 -16.14 8.58
N ILE A 6 0.22 -15.00 9.09
CA ILE A 6 -0.36 -13.97 8.25
C ILE A 6 0.82 -13.46 7.42
N PRO A 7 0.84 -13.63 6.08
CA PRO A 7 1.87 -13.00 5.29
C PRO A 7 1.68 -11.49 5.46
N TRP A 8 2.66 -10.88 6.12
CA TRP A 8 2.76 -9.44 6.30
C TRP A 8 3.14 -8.86 4.93
N THR A 9 2.14 -8.75 4.06
CA THR A 9 2.26 -8.11 2.75
C THR A 9 1.97 -6.63 2.88
N PHE A 10 2.47 -5.82 1.95
CA PHE A 10 2.18 -4.40 1.87
C PHE A 10 0.68 -4.16 1.85
N LYS A 11 -0.07 -4.93 1.04
CA LYS A 11 -1.53 -4.80 0.89
C LYS A 11 -2.28 -5.05 2.21
N ASN A 12 -1.87 -6.05 2.99
CA ASN A 12 -2.48 -6.31 4.30
C ASN A 12 -2.04 -5.28 5.35
N TRP A 13 -0.79 -4.84 5.29
CA TRP A 13 -0.25 -3.84 6.20
C TRP A 13 -0.92 -2.47 6.02
N ILE A 14 -1.00 -1.98 4.78
CA ILE A 14 -1.56 -0.66 4.46
C ILE A 14 -3.06 -0.58 4.79
N ALA A 15 -3.78 -1.71 4.72
CA ALA A 15 -5.19 -1.78 5.06
C ALA A 15 -5.51 -1.38 6.52
N ASN A 16 -4.53 -1.43 7.43
CA ASN A 16 -4.71 -1.00 8.82
C ASN A 16 -4.82 0.51 8.99
N PHE A 17 -4.49 1.29 7.96
CA PHE A 17 -4.59 2.76 7.96
C PHE A 17 -5.89 3.27 7.35
N ASN A 18 -6.82 2.38 6.98
CA ASN A 18 -8.14 2.78 6.50
C ASN A 18 -8.86 3.67 7.52
N GLY A 19 -9.31 4.85 7.08
CA GLY A 19 -10.03 5.81 7.92
C GLY A 19 -9.13 6.74 8.74
N VAL A 20 -7.81 6.68 8.58
CA VAL A 20 -6.89 7.69 9.11
C VAL A 20 -6.99 8.96 8.26
N ASP A 21 -7.20 10.11 8.88
CA ASP A 21 -7.26 11.44 8.22
C ASP A 21 -5.85 11.99 7.91
N LEU A 22 -5.11 11.25 7.10
CA LEU A 22 -3.76 11.55 6.60
C LEU A 22 -3.57 10.91 5.22
N PRO A 23 -2.56 11.33 4.41
CA PRO A 23 -2.33 10.78 3.07
C PRO A 23 -2.18 9.25 3.02
N ILE A 24 -1.65 8.63 4.07
CA ILE A 24 -1.56 7.16 4.18
C ILE A 24 -2.94 6.50 4.25
N GLY A 25 -3.92 7.14 4.89
CA GLY A 25 -5.28 6.63 4.99
C GLY A 25 -6.06 6.81 3.70
N ASP A 26 -5.83 7.90 2.97
CA ASP A 26 -6.35 8.09 1.61
C ASP A 26 -5.80 7.01 0.67
N LEU A 27 -4.47 6.78 0.68
CA LEU A 27 -3.84 5.73 -0.11
C LEU A 27 -4.36 4.33 0.27
N ALA A 28 -4.54 4.06 1.56
CA ALA A 28 -5.11 2.80 2.03
C ALA A 28 -6.53 2.59 1.50
N GLN A 29 -7.35 3.64 1.55
CA GLN A 29 -8.72 3.59 1.08
C GLN A 29 -8.78 3.38 -0.44
N ASP A 30 -7.95 4.08 -1.20
CA ASP A 30 -7.87 3.94 -2.66
C ASP A 30 -7.45 2.52 -3.07
N ILE A 31 -6.40 1.97 -2.43
CA ILE A 31 -5.95 0.59 -2.65
C ILE A 31 -7.06 -0.42 -2.28
N SER A 32 -7.76 -0.20 -1.17
CA SER A 32 -8.84 -1.11 -0.73
C SER A 32 -10.03 -1.16 -1.70
N ARG A 33 -10.27 -0.05 -2.42
CA ARG A 33 -11.35 0.10 -3.39
C ARG A 33 -10.98 -0.34 -4.80
N ASP A 34 -9.68 -0.55 -5.08
CA ASP A 34 -9.21 -1.01 -6.37
C ASP A 34 -9.07 -2.55 -6.40
N PRO A 35 -10.05 -3.27 -6.99
CA PRO A 35 -9.99 -4.73 -7.08
C PRO A 35 -8.85 -5.22 -7.98
N ASN A 36 -8.27 -4.35 -8.82
CA ASN A 36 -7.18 -4.68 -9.73
C ASN A 36 -5.81 -4.28 -9.16
N PHE A 37 -5.74 -3.78 -7.92
CA PHE A 37 -4.47 -3.45 -7.30
C PHE A 37 -3.63 -4.73 -7.14
N PRO A 38 -2.38 -4.76 -7.64
CA PRO A 38 -1.56 -5.96 -7.66
C PRO A 38 -1.40 -6.57 -6.27
N ASP A 39 -1.46 -7.89 -6.19
CA ASP A 39 -1.04 -8.64 -5.00
C ASP A 39 0.45 -8.95 -5.13
N SER A 40 1.28 -7.92 -4.94
CA SER A 40 2.73 -7.97 -5.12
C SER A 40 3.47 -7.35 -3.92
N GLU A 41 4.69 -7.83 -3.71
CA GLU A 41 5.66 -7.31 -2.74
C GLU A 41 6.84 -6.61 -3.45
N ASP A 42 6.76 -6.47 -4.78
CA ASP A 42 7.76 -5.75 -5.57
C ASP A 42 7.43 -4.26 -5.56
N ARG A 43 8.34 -3.46 -4.98
CA ARG A 43 8.20 -2.01 -4.88
C ARG A 43 8.01 -1.37 -6.26
N GLU A 44 8.79 -1.75 -7.26
CA GLU A 44 8.77 -1.13 -8.59
C GLU A 44 7.51 -1.50 -9.36
N GLU A 45 7.01 -2.73 -9.20
CA GLU A 45 5.73 -3.14 -9.78
C GLU A 45 4.58 -2.30 -9.22
N LEU A 46 4.49 -2.18 -7.89
CA LEU A 46 3.44 -1.38 -7.23
C LEU A 46 3.57 0.10 -7.56
N ARG A 47 4.79 0.65 -7.56
CA ARG A 47 5.08 2.03 -7.93
C ARG A 47 4.66 2.31 -9.37
N SER A 48 5.01 1.41 -10.30
CA SER A 48 4.65 1.53 -11.72
C SER A 48 3.15 1.44 -11.93
N TYR A 49 2.47 0.52 -11.22
CA TYR A 49 1.02 0.41 -11.24
C TYR A 49 0.36 1.72 -10.78
N LEU A 50 0.74 2.23 -9.60
CA LEU A 50 0.22 3.49 -9.07
C LEU A 50 0.51 4.65 -10.02
N SER A 51 1.71 4.73 -10.59
CA SER A 51 2.08 5.77 -11.56
C SER A 51 1.21 5.73 -12.81
N SER A 52 0.81 4.53 -13.28
CA SER A 52 -0.07 4.38 -14.43
C SER A 52 -1.53 4.79 -14.16
N LYS A 53 -1.95 4.84 -12.89
CA LYS A 53 -3.33 5.15 -12.46
C LYS A 53 -3.47 6.54 -11.85
N ALA A 54 -2.42 7.04 -11.20
CA ALA A 54 -2.44 8.28 -10.47
C ALA A 54 -2.55 9.47 -11.42
N LYS A 55 -3.48 10.38 -11.10
CA LYS A 55 -3.62 11.67 -11.80
C LYS A 55 -2.65 12.73 -11.28
N HIS A 56 -2.06 12.50 -10.10
CA HIS A 56 -1.24 13.45 -9.38
C HIS A 56 0.03 12.78 -8.86
N HIS A 57 1.17 13.47 -9.00
CA HIS A 57 2.48 12.99 -8.55
C HIS A 57 2.54 12.73 -7.03
N ALA A 58 1.76 13.49 -6.25
CA ALA A 58 1.68 13.35 -4.79
C ALA A 58 1.29 11.94 -4.31
N VAL A 59 0.55 11.17 -5.13
CA VAL A 59 0.21 9.76 -4.79
C VAL A 59 1.47 8.90 -4.77
N ILE A 60 2.41 9.16 -5.67
CA ILE A 60 3.67 8.40 -5.77
C ILE A 60 4.61 8.77 -4.63
N GLU A 61 4.73 10.06 -4.30
CA GLU A 61 5.50 10.52 -3.14
C GLU A 61 4.95 9.94 -1.83
N THR A 62 3.61 9.90 -1.71
CA THR A 62 2.94 9.26 -0.58
C THR A 62 3.27 7.77 -0.53
N PHE A 63 3.16 7.07 -1.67
CA PHE A 63 3.51 5.65 -1.75
C PHE A 63 4.96 5.38 -1.36
N GLU A 64 5.92 6.17 -1.85
CA GLU A 64 7.35 5.99 -1.52
C GLU A 64 7.59 6.14 -0.02
N THR A 65 6.99 7.16 0.60
CA THR A 65 7.05 7.37 2.07
C THR A 65 6.41 6.22 2.85
N VAL A 66 5.23 5.79 2.41
CA VAL A 66 4.45 4.71 3.05
C VAL A 66 5.16 3.36 2.90
N TRP A 67 5.84 3.13 1.77
CA TRP A 67 6.65 1.94 1.54
C TRP A 67 7.82 1.86 2.51
N ASP A 68 8.50 2.98 2.77
CA ASP A 68 9.60 3.02 3.75
C ASP A 68 9.10 2.70 5.17
N PHE A 69 7.91 3.20 5.55
CA PHE A 69 7.28 2.81 6.82
C PHE A 69 6.92 1.33 6.89
N TYR A 70 6.40 0.77 5.79
CA TYR A 70 6.11 -0.65 5.69
C TYR A 70 7.38 -1.49 5.94
N GLN A 71 8.48 -1.17 5.25
CA GLN A 71 9.76 -1.87 5.40
C GLN A 71 10.31 -1.75 6.82
N ALA A 72 10.19 -0.57 7.44
CA ALA A 72 10.64 -0.34 8.82
C ALA A 72 9.77 -1.06 9.88
N SER A 73 8.53 -1.40 9.55
CA SER A 73 7.58 -2.08 10.44
C SER A 73 7.62 -3.61 10.37
N ARG A 74 8.41 -4.15 9.43
CA ARG A 74 8.52 -5.58 9.14
C ARG A 74 9.60 -6.25 9.98
#